data_AF-A0A0C1FC95-F1
#
_entry.id   AF-A0A0C1FC95-F1
#
_cell.length_a   1.000
_cell.length_b   1.000
_cell.length_c   1.000
_cell.angle_alpha   90.00
_cell.angle_beta   90.00
_cell.angle_gamma   90.00
#
_symmetry.space_group_name_H-M   'P 1'
#
loop_
_entity.id
_entity.type
_entity.pdbx_description
1 polymer ?
#
loop_
_entity_poly.entity_id
_entity_poly.type
_entity_poly.pdbx_seq_one_letter_code
_entity_poly.pdbx_strand_id
1 'polypeptide(L)'
;MKKISIILILLMTTSNIFAQEQIKKVNLNDYSQKKQEFATSVYQLFPTQNMWNFLKFNTRNGQIWQLQFSADSQNRFETILNSNSLVSSEKEINGRFTLYPTQNIWTFILLDQIEGNTWQVQWSTEHEKRFIVPLN
;
A
#
# COMPACT_ATOMS: atom_id res chain seq x y z
N MET A 1 -41.45 -35.75 -35.92
CA MET A 1 -40.18 -35.66 -35.16
C MET A 1 -39.66 -34.22 -35.02
N LYS A 2 -40.50 -33.25 -34.63
CA LYS A 2 -40.10 -31.85 -34.39
C LYS A 2 -40.55 -31.28 -33.04
N LYS A 3 -41.32 -32.05 -32.25
CA LYS A 3 -41.81 -31.63 -30.92
C LYS A 3 -40.93 -32.11 -29.77
N ILE A 4 -40.04 -33.08 -30.01
CA ILE A 4 -39.11 -33.61 -28.99
C ILE A 4 -37.87 -32.70 -28.85
N SER A 5 -37.49 -31.96 -29.90
CA SER A 5 -36.30 -31.10 -29.87
C SER A 5 -36.44 -29.82 -29.03
N ILE A 6 -37.66 -29.37 -28.75
CA ILE A 6 -37.88 -28.13 -27.97
C ILE A 6 -37.78 -28.40 -26.46
N ILE A 7 -38.09 -29.62 -26.01
CA ILE A 7 -38.04 -29.99 -24.59
C ILE A 7 -36.59 -30.12 -24.08
N LEU A 8 -35.63 -30.44 -24.95
CA LEU A 8 -34.22 -30.56 -24.55
C LEU A 8 -33.53 -29.20 -24.33
N ILE A 9 -34.05 -28.12 -24.90
CA ILE A 9 -33.45 -26.78 -24.80
C ILE A 9 -33.87 -26.06 -23.50
N LEU A 10 -34.98 -26.47 -22.90
CA LEU A 10 -35.48 -25.85 -21.66
C LEU A 10 -34.80 -26.37 -20.37
N LEU A 11 -34.00 -27.43 -20.48
CA LEU A 11 -33.34 -28.09 -19.33
C LEU A 11 -31.90 -27.59 -19.07
N MET A 12 -31.38 -26.65 -19.85
CA MET A 12 -29.98 -26.18 -19.75
C MET A 12 -29.77 -24.77 -19.19
N THR A 13 -30.81 -24.07 -18.70
CA THR A 13 -30.68 -22.65 -18.29
C THR A 13 -30.79 -22.37 -16.79
N THR A 14 -30.53 -23.34 -15.91
CA THR A 14 -30.46 -23.07 -14.47
C THR A 14 -29.18 -23.60 -13.84
N SER A 15 -28.04 -23.11 -14.29
CA SER A 15 -26.82 -23.05 -13.47
C SER A 15 -26.44 -21.58 -13.26
N ASN A 16 -27.26 -20.85 -12.49
CA ASN A 16 -26.77 -19.63 -11.86
C ASN A 16 -25.73 -20.06 -10.81
N ILE A 17 -24.45 -19.99 -11.20
CA ILE A 17 -23.34 -20.08 -10.25
C ILE A 17 -23.39 -18.79 -9.43
N PHE A 18 -24.08 -18.82 -8.29
CA PHE A 18 -23.83 -17.86 -7.24
C PHE A 18 -22.46 -18.21 -6.64
N ALA A 19 -21.42 -17.54 -7.14
CA ALA A 19 -20.15 -17.48 -6.42
C ALA A 19 -20.35 -16.59 -5.19
N GLN A 20 -20.92 -17.16 -4.12
CA GLN A 20 -21.02 -16.47 -2.85
C GLN A 20 -19.65 -16.57 -2.16
N GLU A 21 -18.86 -15.50 -2.24
CA GLU A 21 -17.66 -15.36 -1.42
C GLU A 21 -18.08 -15.48 0.05
N GLN A 22 -17.52 -16.45 0.77
CA GLN A 22 -17.77 -16.55 2.20
C GLN A 22 -17.18 -15.30 2.84
N ILE A 23 -18.01 -14.47 3.46
CA ILE A 23 -17.54 -13.37 4.31
C ILE A 23 -16.72 -14.02 5.42
N LYS A 24 -15.39 -13.98 5.28
CA LYS A 24 -14.48 -14.38 6.34
C LYS A 24 -14.83 -13.48 7.53
N LYS A 25 -15.40 -14.05 8.60
CA LYS A 25 -15.64 -13.31 9.84
C LYS A 25 -14.28 -12.84 10.35
N VAL A 26 -13.94 -11.60 10.04
CA VAL A 26 -12.71 -10.96 10.52
C VAL A 26 -12.88 -10.84 12.03
N ASN A 27 -12.04 -11.56 12.78
CA ASN A 27 -11.97 -11.38 14.21
C ASN A 27 -11.43 -9.96 14.46
N LEU A 28 -12.24 -9.11 15.08
CA LEU A 28 -11.87 -7.72 15.41
C LEU A 28 -10.63 -7.67 16.32
N ASN A 29 -10.37 -8.73 17.08
CA ASN A 29 -9.18 -8.86 17.91
C ASN A 29 -7.93 -9.08 17.06
N ASP A 30 -8.01 -9.87 15.98
CA ASP A 30 -6.89 -10.05 15.04
C ASP A 30 -6.57 -8.75 14.30
N TYR A 31 -7.59 -7.97 13.92
CA TYR A 31 -7.38 -6.67 13.26
C TYR A 31 -6.75 -5.66 14.22
N SER A 32 -7.21 -5.61 15.47
CA SER A 32 -6.67 -4.73 16.50
C SER A 32 -5.23 -5.10 16.84
N GLN A 33 -4.92 -6.40 16.99
CA GLN A 33 -3.55 -6.87 17.21
C GLN A 33 -2.63 -6.58 16.03
N LYS A 34 -3.08 -6.86 14.79
CA LYS A 34 -2.32 -6.56 13.58
C LYS A 34 -2.08 -5.06 13.40
N LYS A 35 -3.08 -4.22 13.67
CA LYS A 35 -2.93 -2.75 13.63
C LYS A 35 -1.96 -2.26 14.70
N GLN A 36 -2.00 -2.86 15.89
CA GLN A 36 -1.10 -2.52 17.00
C GLN A 36 0.35 -2.99 16.74
N GLU A 37 0.55 -4.14 16.09
CA GLU A 37 1.85 -4.64 15.65
C GLU A 37 2.48 -3.76 14.56
N PHE A 38 1.66 -3.28 13.60
CA PHE A 38 2.14 -2.28 12.64
C PHE A 38 2.46 -0.94 13.30
N ALA A 39 1.65 -0.50 14.27
CA ALA A 39 1.92 0.72 15.03
C ALA A 39 3.24 0.65 15.83
N THR A 40 3.81 -0.53 16.10
CA THR A 40 5.10 -0.67 16.79
C THR A 40 6.27 -1.00 15.87
N SER A 41 6.03 -1.22 14.57
CA SER A 41 7.07 -1.57 13.60
C SER A 41 7.90 -0.35 13.18
N VAL A 42 9.23 -0.43 13.27
CA VAL A 42 10.15 0.64 12.84
C VAL A 42 10.09 0.90 11.34
N TYR A 43 10.02 -0.17 10.54
CA TYR A 43 9.95 -0.08 9.09
C TYR A 43 8.65 -0.70 8.57
N GLN A 44 8.07 -0.06 7.56
CA GLN A 44 6.91 -0.57 6.83
C GLN A 44 7.12 -0.43 5.32
N LEU A 45 6.49 -1.32 4.56
CA LEU A 45 6.46 -1.26 3.09
C LEU A 45 5.10 -0.78 2.62
N PHE A 46 5.12 0.21 1.73
CA PHE A 46 3.93 0.75 1.08
C PHE A 46 3.99 0.43 -0.42
N PRO A 47 3.01 -0.31 -0.97
CA PRO A 47 2.95 -0.59 -2.39
C PRO A 47 2.62 0.69 -3.17
N THR A 48 3.28 0.88 -4.31
CA THR A 48 2.83 1.88 -5.29
C THR A 48 1.84 1.24 -6.28
N GLN A 49 1.18 2.05 -7.11
CA GLN A 49 0.37 1.50 -8.20
C GLN A 49 1.23 0.86 -9.32
N ASN A 50 2.54 1.16 -9.36
CA ASN A 50 3.49 0.42 -10.17
C ASN A 50 3.87 -0.87 -9.45
N MET A 51 3.50 -2.02 -10.03
CA MET A 51 3.65 -3.33 -9.40
C MET A 51 5.10 -3.71 -9.02
N TRP A 52 6.11 -3.05 -9.58
CA TRP A 52 7.52 -3.33 -9.32
C TRP A 52 8.11 -2.46 -8.21
N ASN A 53 7.40 -1.40 -7.81
CA ASN A 53 7.92 -0.36 -6.93
C ASN A 53 7.17 -0.31 -5.59
N PHE A 54 7.96 -0.22 -4.52
CA PHE A 54 7.51 -0.03 -3.14
C PHE A 54 8.24 1.17 -2.52
N LEU A 55 7.63 1.74 -1.48
CA LEU A 55 8.32 2.64 -0.57
C LEU A 55 8.58 1.92 0.75
N LYS A 56 9.84 1.79 1.14
CA LYS A 56 10.21 1.41 2.51
C LYS A 56 10.28 2.68 3.35
N PHE A 57 9.60 2.65 4.47
CA PHE A 57 9.35 3.83 5.27
C PHE A 57 9.75 3.59 6.72
N ASN A 58 10.56 4.49 7.29
CA ASN A 58 10.89 4.49 8.71
C ASN A 58 9.78 5.26 9.46
N THR A 59 8.90 4.50 10.12
CA THR A 59 7.72 5.04 10.80
C THR A 59 8.06 5.90 12.01
N ARG A 60 9.29 5.81 12.53
CA ARG A 60 9.75 6.61 13.67
C ARG A 60 10.00 8.06 13.32
N ASN A 61 10.55 8.28 12.12
CA ASN A 61 11.31 9.48 11.84
C ASN A 61 11.10 10.04 10.42
N GLY A 62 10.33 9.35 9.57
CA GLY A 62 9.91 9.83 8.26
C GLY A 62 10.91 9.62 7.11
N GLN A 63 12.00 8.90 7.34
CA GLN A 63 12.94 8.56 6.26
C GLN A 63 12.31 7.55 5.28
N ILE A 64 12.61 7.72 4.00
CA ILE A 64 11.97 6.99 2.90
C ILE A 64 13.00 6.48 1.91
N TRP A 65 12.84 5.22 1.50
CA TRP A 65 13.56 4.59 0.41
C TRP A 65 12.58 4.10 -0.64
N GLN A 66 12.94 4.23 -1.91
CA GLN A 66 12.27 3.56 -3.01
C GLN A 66 12.94 2.21 -3.25
N LEU A 67 12.13 1.16 -3.38
CA LEU A 67 12.55 -0.18 -3.70
C LEU A 67 11.96 -0.59 -5.04
N GLN A 68 12.80 -1.17 -5.88
CA GLN A 68 12.37 -1.87 -7.09
C GLN A 68 12.83 -3.31 -7.03
N PHE A 69 11.92 -4.25 -7.27
CA PHE A 69 12.26 -5.66 -7.42
C PHE A 69 12.08 -6.11 -8.87
N SER A 70 12.85 -7.14 -9.24
CA SER A 70 12.84 -7.74 -10.56
C SER A 70 13.46 -9.13 -10.48
N ALA A 71 13.07 -10.01 -11.41
CA ALA A 71 13.77 -11.27 -11.63
C ALA A 71 15.24 -11.02 -12.07
N ASP A 72 15.45 -9.97 -12.87
CA ASP A 72 16.78 -9.52 -13.27
C ASP A 72 17.46 -8.74 -12.13
N SER A 73 18.61 -9.25 -11.71
CA SER A 73 19.47 -8.64 -10.68
C SER A 73 19.90 -7.22 -10.96
N GLN A 74 20.09 -6.85 -12.23
CA GLN A 74 20.55 -5.52 -12.61
C GLN A 74 19.44 -4.47 -12.46
N ASN A 75 18.19 -4.91 -12.39
CA ASN A 75 17.00 -4.07 -12.27
C ASN A 75 16.41 -4.06 -10.84
N ARG A 76 17.15 -4.59 -9.86
CA ARG A 76 16.81 -4.54 -8.43
C ARG A 76 17.59 -3.43 -7.74
N PHE A 77 16.91 -2.56 -7.01
CA PHE A 77 17.59 -1.54 -6.23
C PHE A 77 16.78 -1.11 -5.00
N GLU A 78 17.50 -0.56 -4.04
CA GLU A 78 16.97 0.29 -2.98
C GLU A 78 17.72 1.62 -3.05
N THR A 79 16.99 2.73 -3.11
CA THR A 79 17.57 4.07 -3.18
C THR A 79 16.87 4.99 -2.21
N ILE A 80 17.63 5.93 -1.64
CA ILE A 80 17.09 6.98 -0.79
C ILE A 80 16.12 7.84 -1.62
N LEU A 81 14.94 8.09 -1.05
CA LEU A 81 14.00 9.11 -1.51
C LEU A 81 14.09 10.33 -0.59
N ASN A 82 14.10 10.10 0.73
CA ASN A 82 14.34 11.12 1.73
C ASN A 82 15.16 10.56 2.89
N SER A 83 16.37 11.07 3.09
CA SER A 83 17.23 10.72 4.24
C SER A 83 17.02 11.63 5.45
N ASN A 84 16.34 12.77 5.28
CA ASN A 84 16.16 13.72 6.36
C ASN A 84 15.09 13.20 7.32
N SER A 85 15.40 13.20 8.61
CA SER A 85 14.36 12.96 9.60
C SER A 85 13.42 14.17 9.66
N LEU A 86 12.13 13.89 9.77
CA LEU A 86 11.09 14.90 9.92
C LEU A 86 10.94 15.39 11.37
N VAL A 87 11.62 14.73 12.31
CA VAL A 87 11.58 15.04 13.75
C VAL A 87 12.97 14.91 14.36
N SER A 88 13.14 15.47 15.55
CA SER A 88 14.34 15.26 16.34
C SER A 88 14.37 13.87 17.00
N SER A 89 15.57 13.41 17.37
CA SER A 89 15.80 12.06 17.93
C SER A 89 14.96 11.75 19.17
N GLU A 90 14.73 12.75 20.01
CA GLU A 90 13.96 12.62 21.25
C GLU A 90 12.44 12.51 21.02
N LYS A 91 11.97 12.84 19.81
CA LYS A 91 10.57 12.71 19.41
C LYS A 91 10.30 11.52 18.49
N GLU A 92 11.29 10.69 18.21
CA GLU A 92 11.12 9.46 17.43
C GLU A 92 10.26 8.44 18.18
N ILE A 93 9.16 8.00 17.57
CA ILE A 93 8.24 7.02 18.14
C ILE A 93 7.82 6.06 17.04
N ASN A 94 7.95 4.74 17.26
CA ASN A 94 7.52 3.74 16.28
C ASN A 94 6.06 3.97 15.90
N GLY A 95 5.77 3.90 14.60
CA GLY A 95 4.42 4.15 14.10
C GLY A 95 3.97 5.60 14.13
N ARG A 96 4.82 6.57 14.48
CA ARG A 96 4.45 8.00 14.43
C ARG A 96 3.99 8.43 13.05
N PHE A 97 4.74 8.05 12.03
CA PHE A 97 4.44 8.44 10.66
C PHE A 97 3.80 7.29 9.88
N THR A 98 2.97 7.66 8.90
CA THR A 98 2.39 6.72 7.93
C THR A 98 2.23 7.37 6.55
N LEU A 99 2.15 6.55 5.50
CA LEU A 99 1.92 6.99 4.12
C LEU A 99 0.51 6.57 3.65
N TYR A 100 -0.17 7.49 2.98
CA TYR A 100 -1.46 7.25 2.33
C TYR A 100 -1.30 7.36 0.81
N PRO A 101 -1.66 6.32 0.03
CA PRO A 101 -1.61 6.39 -1.42
C PRO A 101 -2.64 7.38 -1.95
N THR A 102 -2.30 8.05 -3.05
CA THR A 102 -3.26 8.86 -3.81
C THR A 102 -3.67 8.15 -5.11
N GLN A 103 -4.61 8.73 -5.84
CA GLN A 103 -4.94 8.26 -7.19
C GLN A 103 -3.79 8.52 -8.18
N ASN A 104 -2.95 9.53 -7.93
CA ASN A 104 -1.73 9.73 -8.71
C ASN A 104 -0.69 8.68 -8.30
N ILE A 105 -0.26 7.87 -9.25
CA ILE A 105 0.66 6.74 -9.01
C ILE A 105 1.97 7.18 -8.34
N TRP A 106 2.40 8.43 -8.58
CA TRP A 106 3.68 8.97 -8.12
C TRP A 106 3.61 9.61 -6.73
N THR A 107 2.41 9.77 -6.17
CA THR A 107 2.18 10.66 -5.03
C THR A 107 1.55 9.93 -3.85
N PHE A 108 2.13 10.17 -2.67
CA PHE A 108 1.59 9.79 -1.37
C PHE A 108 1.41 11.03 -0.50
N ILE A 109 0.49 10.93 0.48
CA ILE A 109 0.40 11.86 1.59
C ILE A 109 1.07 11.22 2.80
N LEU A 110 2.08 11.86 3.35
CA LEU A 110 2.68 11.47 4.62
C LEU A 110 1.97 12.18 5.75
N LEU A 111 1.57 11.45 6.77
CA LEU A 111 0.92 11.96 7.98
C LEU A 111 1.80 11.69 9.20
N ASP A 112 2.06 12.73 9.98
CA ASP A 112 2.44 12.61 11.38
C ASP A 112 1.19 12.34 12.22
N GLN A 113 1.05 11.12 12.75
CA GLN A 113 -0.12 10.70 13.51
C GLN A 113 -0.17 11.31 14.92
N ILE A 114 0.88 12.02 15.34
CA ILE A 114 0.97 12.67 16.66
C ILE A 114 0.70 14.17 16.52
N GLU A 115 1.48 14.86 15.69
CA GLU A 115 1.39 16.33 15.56
C GLU A 115 0.46 16.78 14.42
N GLY A 116 -0.01 15.86 13.57
CA GLY A 116 -0.96 16.16 12.49
C GLY A 116 -0.35 16.84 11.26
N ASN A 117 0.96 17.08 11.27
CA ASN A 117 1.70 17.62 10.12
C ASN A 117 1.57 16.69 8.91
N THR A 118 1.51 17.28 7.71
CA THR A 118 1.39 16.52 6.47
C THR A 118 2.37 16.99 5.40
N TRP A 119 2.79 16.04 4.57
CA TRP A 119 3.71 16.27 3.47
C TRP A 119 3.22 15.56 2.22
N GLN A 120 3.46 16.18 1.07
CA GLN A 120 3.42 15.50 -0.20
C GLN A 120 4.73 14.75 -0.40
N VAL A 121 4.63 13.44 -0.66
CA VAL A 121 5.76 12.59 -1.04
C VAL A 121 5.61 12.22 -2.51
N GLN A 122 6.62 12.54 -3.32
CA GLN A 122 6.70 12.14 -4.71
C GLN A 122 7.86 11.17 -4.93
N TRP A 123 7.56 10.00 -5.49
CA TRP A 123 8.56 9.05 -5.95
C TRP A 123 8.66 9.07 -7.48
N SER A 124 9.80 8.65 -8.01
CA SER A 124 10.04 8.59 -9.45
C SER A 124 11.23 7.69 -9.76
N THR A 125 11.26 7.12 -10.96
CA THR A 125 12.47 6.48 -11.50
C THR A 125 13.60 7.49 -11.71
N GLU A 126 13.26 8.75 -11.96
CA GLU A 126 14.20 9.87 -12.10
C GLU A 126 14.49 10.50 -10.73
N HIS A 127 15.76 10.57 -10.34
CA HIS A 127 16.16 10.98 -8.98
C HIS A 127 15.73 12.42 -8.66
N GLU A 128 15.89 13.31 -9.62
CA GLU A 128 15.58 14.74 -9.55
C GLU A 128 14.08 15.06 -9.43
N LYS A 129 13.22 14.08 -9.73
CA LYS A 129 11.76 14.22 -9.60
C LYS A 129 11.23 13.71 -8.25
N ARG A 130 12.11 13.20 -7.39
CA ARG A 130 11.76 12.74 -6.05
C ARG A 130 11.80 13.90 -5.07
N PHE A 131 10.78 14.02 -4.23
CA PHE A 131 10.79 15.03 -3.18
C PHE A 131 9.83 14.68 -2.06
N ILE A 132 10.05 15.36 -0.94
CA ILE A 132 9.08 15.52 0.14
C ILE A 132 8.94 17.01 0.44
N VAL A 133 7.71 17.51 0.46
CA VAL A 133 7.42 18.93 0.76
C VAL A 133 6.24 19.04 1.72
N PRO A 134 6.30 19.92 2.73
CA PRO A 134 5.15 20.20 3.58
C PRO A 134 3.95 20.67 2.75
N LEU A 135 2.73 20.32 3.19
CA LEU A 135 1.50 20.80 2.54
C LEU A 135 1.01 22.14 3.10
N ASN A 136 1.51 22.55 4.27
CA ASN A 136 1.13 23.77 4.98
C ASN A 136 2.35 24.67 5.25
#